data_AF-A0A962F5D3-F1
#
_entry.id   AF-A0A962F5D3-F1
#
_cell.length_a   1.000
_cell.length_b   1.000
_cell.length_c   1.000
_cell.angle_alpha   90.00
_cell.angle_beta   90.00
_cell.angle_gamma   90.00
#
_symmetry.space_group_name_H-M   'P 1'
#
loop_
_entity.id
_entity.type
_entity.pdbx_description
1 polymer ?
#
loop_
_entity_poly.entity_id
_entity_poly.type
_entity_poly.pdbx_seq_one_letter_code
_entity_poly.pdbx_strand_id
1 'polypeptide(L)'
;MGYEFNKVRILLVEDNQPMLELAKSLLVTFGVGTVHTARDGAEGFKTFCRENPDMVIADWMMKPMDGISLTRKIRNDPLSPNQFVPVILMTGFSERKRVIEARDAGVTEFLVKPFNARDLYRRISQIIERPRKFVRSEDFFGPDRRRKSGRGYDGPLRRNTDVRDDDYMINMGEREFSSPTDRRR
;
A
#
# COMPACT_ATOMS: atom_id res chain seq x y z
N MET A 1 -18.15 -13.78 -13.65
CA MET A 1 -17.95 -12.57 -14.48
C MET A 1 -16.44 -12.42 -14.64
N GLY A 2 -15.92 -12.70 -15.83
CA GLY A 2 -14.48 -12.55 -16.10
C GLY A 2 -14.21 -11.11 -16.50
N TYR A 3 -13.21 -10.48 -15.89
CA TYR A 3 -12.74 -9.16 -16.33
C TYR A 3 -12.02 -9.30 -17.68
N GLU A 4 -12.33 -8.41 -18.62
CA GLU A 4 -11.54 -8.26 -19.84
C GLU A 4 -10.38 -7.29 -19.56
N PHE A 5 -9.15 -7.81 -19.58
CA PHE A 5 -7.95 -7.01 -19.33
C PHE A 5 -7.31 -6.45 -20.61
N ASN A 6 -8.01 -6.54 -21.76
CA ASN A 6 -7.48 -6.25 -23.09
C ASN A 6 -7.03 -4.79 -23.32
N LYS A 7 -7.49 -3.85 -22.49
CA LYS A 7 -7.06 -2.44 -22.52
C LYS A 7 -6.13 -2.06 -21.37
N VAL A 8 -5.85 -2.98 -20.45
CA VAL A 8 -5.00 -2.72 -19.29
C VAL A 8 -3.54 -2.80 -19.68
N ARG A 9 -2.77 -1.78 -19.29
CA ARG A 9 -1.32 -1.71 -19.47
C ARG A 9 -0.64 -1.92 -18.12
N ILE A 10 0.18 -2.96 -18.01
CA ILE A 10 0.88 -3.32 -16.79
C ILE A 10 2.38 -3.13 -16.98
N LEU A 11 3.04 -2.52 -16.02
CA LEU A 11 4.50 -2.59 -15.88
C LEU A 11 4.87 -3.69 -14.89
N LEU A 12 5.61 -4.68 -15.36
CA LEU A 12 6.19 -5.74 -14.55
C LEU A 12 7.69 -5.45 -14.31
N VAL A 13 8.12 -5.37 -13.04
CA VAL A 13 9.51 -5.10 -12.66
C VAL A 13 10.05 -6.28 -11.86
N GLU A 14 11.01 -7.01 -12.40
CA GLU A 14 11.56 -8.24 -11.80
C GLU A 14 12.96 -8.51 -12.37
N ASP A 15 13.95 -8.76 -11.50
CA ASP A 15 15.34 -9.01 -11.90
C ASP A 15 15.59 -10.50 -12.24
N ASN A 16 14.78 -11.41 -11.69
CA ASN A 16 14.84 -12.83 -11.98
C ASN A 16 14.10 -13.18 -13.29
N GLN A 17 14.85 -13.50 -14.35
CA GLN A 17 14.27 -13.79 -15.68
C GLN A 17 13.22 -14.91 -15.67
N PRO A 18 13.42 -16.08 -15.02
CA PRO A 18 12.36 -17.10 -14.94
C PRO A 18 11.06 -16.61 -14.30
N MET A 19 11.15 -15.82 -13.22
CA MET A 19 9.97 -15.25 -12.55
C MET A 19 9.28 -14.19 -13.42
N LEU A 20 10.06 -13.37 -14.13
CA LEU A 20 9.55 -12.38 -15.08
C LEU A 20 8.70 -13.06 -16.17
N GLU A 21 9.24 -14.11 -16.80
CA GLU A 21 8.54 -14.84 -17.87
C GLU A 21 7.30 -15.57 -17.35
N LEU A 22 7.36 -16.16 -16.15
CA LEU A 22 6.19 -16.77 -15.50
C LEU A 22 5.08 -15.74 -15.29
N ALA A 23 5.39 -14.63 -14.62
CA ALA A 23 4.41 -13.59 -14.32
C ALA A 23 3.84 -12.98 -15.62
N LYS A 24 4.70 -12.68 -16.60
CA LYS A 24 4.28 -12.18 -17.92
C LYS A 24 3.35 -13.16 -18.63
N SER A 25 3.67 -14.45 -18.65
CA SER A 25 2.83 -15.48 -19.26
C SER A 25 1.45 -15.58 -18.61
N LEU A 26 1.37 -15.43 -17.28
CA LEU A 26 0.10 -15.37 -16.57
C LEU A 26 -0.72 -14.13 -16.95
N LEU A 27 -0.10 -12.95 -17.04
CA LEU A 27 -0.78 -11.72 -17.46
C LEU A 27 -1.33 -11.83 -18.89
N VAL A 28 -0.56 -12.42 -19.81
CA VAL A 28 -1.02 -12.71 -21.18
C VAL A 28 -2.18 -13.70 -21.17
N THR A 29 -2.12 -14.75 -20.34
CA THR A 29 -3.22 -15.71 -20.17
C THR A 29 -4.49 -15.06 -19.64
N PHE A 30 -4.37 -14.02 -18.81
CA PHE A 30 -5.51 -13.23 -18.36
C PHE A 30 -6.03 -12.26 -19.42
N GLY A 31 -5.36 -12.13 -20.57
CA GLY A 31 -5.76 -11.24 -21.65
C GLY A 31 -5.36 -9.78 -21.42
N VAL A 32 -4.29 -9.53 -20.64
CA VAL A 32 -3.75 -8.18 -20.45
C VAL A 32 -3.26 -7.61 -21.78
N GLY A 33 -3.73 -6.42 -22.13
CA GLY A 33 -3.47 -5.79 -23.43
C GLY A 33 -2.01 -5.46 -23.70
N THR A 34 -1.30 -4.91 -22.71
CA THR A 34 0.11 -4.58 -22.86
C THR A 34 0.86 -4.84 -21.56
N VAL A 35 2.00 -5.53 -21.66
CA VAL A 35 2.90 -5.78 -20.54
C VAL A 35 4.26 -5.19 -20.87
N HIS A 36 4.61 -4.09 -20.21
CA HIS A 36 5.95 -3.54 -20.21
C HIS A 36 6.78 -4.25 -19.14
N THR A 37 8.08 -4.40 -19.38
CA THR A 37 8.99 -5.07 -18.44
C THR A 37 10.17 -4.18 -18.09
N ALA A 38 10.70 -4.33 -16.88
CA ALA A 38 11.96 -3.73 -16.43
C ALA A 38 12.68 -4.68 -15.47
N ARG A 39 14.01 -4.59 -15.38
CA ARG A 39 14.84 -5.49 -14.58
C ARG A 39 15.13 -4.99 -13.17
N ASP A 40 14.92 -3.71 -12.89
CA ASP A 40 15.13 -3.12 -11.57
C ASP A 40 14.26 -1.87 -11.36
N GLY A 41 14.26 -1.31 -10.14
CA GLY A 41 13.45 -0.14 -9.83
C GLY A 41 13.82 1.14 -10.59
N ALA A 42 15.07 1.31 -11.02
CA ALA A 42 15.49 2.49 -11.77
C ALA A 42 15.03 2.42 -13.23
N GLU A 43 15.20 1.27 -13.87
CA GLU A 43 14.61 1.00 -15.19
C GLU A 43 13.07 1.04 -15.11
N GLY A 44 12.50 0.45 -14.04
CA GLY A 44 11.07 0.45 -13.77
C GLY A 44 10.50 1.86 -13.68
N PHE A 45 11.16 2.78 -12.98
CA PHE A 45 10.70 4.17 -12.88
C PHE A 45 10.80 4.91 -14.23
N LYS A 46 11.87 4.69 -15.01
CA LYS A 46 12.00 5.28 -16.35
C LYS A 46 10.88 4.81 -17.28
N THR A 47 10.61 3.51 -17.31
CA THR A 47 9.54 2.93 -18.11
C THR A 47 8.17 3.39 -17.61
N PHE A 48 7.97 3.48 -16.30
CA PHE A 48 6.76 4.04 -15.70
C PHE A 48 6.48 5.47 -16.18
N CYS A 49 7.49 6.34 -16.19
CA CYS A 49 7.34 7.72 -16.66
C CYS A 49 7.03 7.80 -18.16
N ARG A 50 7.61 6.91 -18.96
CA ARG A 50 7.43 6.89 -20.42
C ARG A 50 6.08 6.32 -20.85
N GLU A 51 5.69 5.20 -20.27
CA GLU A 51 4.52 4.43 -20.71
C GLU A 51 3.24 4.78 -19.95
N ASN A 52 3.36 5.38 -18.76
CA ASN A 52 2.27 5.72 -17.84
C ASN A 52 1.25 4.56 -17.69
N PRO A 53 1.69 3.39 -17.16
CA PRO A 53 0.88 2.19 -17.07
C PRO A 53 -0.27 2.34 -16.07
N ASP A 54 -1.29 1.49 -16.20
CA ASP A 54 -2.48 1.48 -15.35
C ASP A 54 -2.24 0.71 -14.04
N MET A 55 -1.22 -0.14 -14.00
CA MET A 55 -0.80 -0.89 -12.81
C MET A 55 0.70 -1.19 -12.87
N VAL A 56 1.35 -1.22 -11.70
CA VAL A 56 2.72 -1.71 -11.53
C VAL A 56 2.70 -2.97 -10.70
N ILE A 57 3.42 -3.99 -11.15
CA ILE A 57 3.72 -5.20 -10.38
C ILE A 57 5.24 -5.25 -10.27
N ALA A 58 5.77 -5.17 -9.05
CA ALA A 58 7.21 -5.10 -8.85
C ALA A 58 7.66 -6.15 -7.84
N ASP A 59 8.81 -6.77 -8.06
CA ASP A 59 9.48 -7.52 -7.01
C ASP A 59 9.96 -6.57 -5.91
N TRP A 60 10.01 -7.08 -4.69
CA TRP A 60 10.62 -6.36 -3.59
C TRP A 60 12.13 -6.26 -3.81
N MET A 61 12.82 -7.39 -4.00
CA MET A 61 14.26 -7.49 -3.81
C MET A 61 15.01 -7.38 -5.14
N MET A 62 15.31 -6.15 -5.55
CA MET A 62 16.05 -5.89 -6.79
C MET A 62 17.22 -4.93 -6.53
N LYS A 63 18.20 -4.93 -7.43
CA LYS A 63 19.32 -3.97 -7.45
C LYS A 63 19.41 -3.27 -8.81
N PRO A 64 19.86 -2.00 -8.86
CA PRO A 64 20.30 -1.18 -7.73
C PRO A 64 19.15 -0.55 -6.92
N MET A 65 17.92 -0.57 -7.43
CA MET A 65 16.75 0.00 -6.75
C MET A 65 15.70 -1.09 -6.51
N ASP A 66 15.27 -1.20 -5.25
CA ASP A 66 14.28 -2.18 -4.80
C ASP A 66 12.82 -1.71 -5.06
N GLY A 67 11.86 -2.62 -4.93
CA GLY A 67 10.44 -2.32 -5.20
C GLY A 67 9.84 -1.29 -4.24
N ILE A 68 10.35 -1.20 -3.01
CA ILE A 68 9.92 -0.21 -2.02
C ILE A 68 10.36 1.19 -2.44
N SER A 69 11.62 1.34 -2.84
CA SER A 69 12.20 2.60 -3.32
C SER A 69 11.54 3.03 -4.61
N LEU A 70 11.28 2.10 -5.54
CA LEU A 70 10.47 2.36 -6.72
C LEU A 70 9.09 2.90 -6.35
N THR A 71 8.40 2.26 -5.40
CA THR A 71 7.07 2.70 -4.95
C THR A 71 7.14 4.12 -4.37
N ARG A 72 8.09 4.40 -3.48
CA ARG A 72 8.29 5.73 -2.90
C ARG A 72 8.55 6.78 -3.99
N LYS A 73 9.34 6.43 -5.00
CA LYS A 73 9.64 7.30 -6.15
C LYS A 73 8.38 7.57 -6.97
N ILE A 74 7.59 6.56 -7.29
CA ILE A 74 6.28 6.72 -7.96
C ILE A 74 5.36 7.66 -7.17
N ARG A 75 5.34 7.58 -5.84
CA ARG A 75 4.44 8.40 -5.00
C ARG A 75 4.86 9.86 -4.87
N ASN A 76 6.15 10.16 -4.92
CA ASN A 76 6.67 11.47 -4.50
C ASN A 76 7.50 12.22 -5.55
N ASP A 77 8.04 11.53 -6.55
CA ASP A 77 8.90 12.16 -7.55
C ASP A 77 8.06 13.05 -8.50
N PRO A 78 8.44 14.32 -8.75
CA PRO A 78 7.72 15.22 -9.65
C PRO A 78 7.61 14.70 -11.09
N LEU A 79 8.52 13.81 -11.53
CA LEU A 79 8.46 13.20 -12.85
C LEU A 79 7.42 12.08 -12.95
N SER A 80 6.81 11.66 -11.84
CA SER A 80 5.78 10.63 -11.83
C SER A 80 4.51 11.12 -12.53
N PRO A 81 4.13 10.55 -13.70
CA PRO A 81 2.92 10.98 -14.42
C PRO A 81 1.63 10.57 -13.68
N ASN A 82 1.70 9.57 -12.79
CA ASN A 82 0.54 9.06 -12.08
C ASN A 82 0.93 8.54 -10.69
N GLN A 83 0.94 9.42 -9.70
CA GLN A 83 1.23 9.03 -8.32
C GLN A 83 0.17 8.08 -7.73
N PHE A 84 -1.02 7.95 -8.35
CA PHE A 84 -2.14 7.11 -7.89
C PHE A 84 -2.11 5.69 -8.45
N VAL A 85 -1.14 5.35 -9.33
CA VAL A 85 -1.07 4.03 -9.95
C VAL A 85 -1.09 2.92 -8.90
N PRO A 86 -1.96 1.90 -9.01
CA PRO A 86 -1.91 0.74 -8.14
C PRO A 86 -0.56 0.01 -8.27
N VAL A 87 0.05 -0.31 -7.13
CA VAL A 87 1.31 -1.06 -7.05
C VAL A 87 1.07 -2.37 -6.30
N ILE A 88 1.27 -3.51 -6.97
CA ILE A 88 1.35 -4.83 -6.34
C ILE A 88 2.83 -5.12 -6.08
N LEU A 89 3.20 -5.31 -4.81
CA LEU A 89 4.55 -5.71 -4.45
C LEU A 89 4.61 -7.24 -4.30
N MET A 90 5.46 -7.89 -5.10
CA MET A 90 5.76 -9.31 -4.96
C MET A 90 6.84 -9.49 -3.89
N THR A 91 6.67 -10.43 -2.98
CA THR A 91 7.60 -10.60 -1.85
C THR A 91 7.74 -12.05 -1.41
N GLY A 92 8.95 -12.49 -1.09
CA GLY A 92 9.18 -13.77 -0.42
C GLY A 92 8.97 -13.72 1.10
N PHE A 93 8.71 -12.54 1.67
CA PHE A 93 8.63 -12.35 3.11
C PHE A 93 7.18 -12.18 3.58
N SER A 94 6.83 -12.84 4.70
CA SER A 94 5.51 -12.73 5.35
C SER A 94 5.54 -11.97 6.68
N GLU A 95 6.70 -11.42 7.06
CA GLU A 95 6.91 -10.77 8.37
C GLU A 95 6.13 -9.46 8.51
N ARG A 96 5.53 -9.24 9.68
CA ARG A 96 4.69 -8.05 9.97
C ARG A 96 5.44 -6.72 9.79
N LYS A 97 6.73 -6.66 10.12
CA LYS A 97 7.54 -5.43 9.97
C LYS A 97 7.62 -4.98 8.51
N ARG A 98 7.81 -5.92 7.60
CA ARG A 98 7.88 -5.68 6.14
C ARG A 98 6.52 -5.24 5.58
N VAL A 99 5.42 -5.81 6.07
CA VAL A 99 4.08 -5.35 5.69
C VAL A 99 3.85 -3.88 6.07
N ILE A 100 4.32 -3.46 7.26
CA ILE A 100 4.22 -2.06 7.71
C ILE A 100 5.05 -1.15 6.81
N GLU A 101 6.31 -1.48 6.57
CA GLU A 101 7.20 -0.70 5.71
C GLU A 101 6.60 -0.46 4.32
N ALA A 102 6.14 -1.53 3.68
CA ALA A 102 5.59 -1.45 2.34
C ALA A 102 4.24 -0.72 2.29
N ARG A 103 3.40 -0.87 3.32
CA ARG A 103 2.19 -0.05 3.48
C ARG A 103 2.55 1.43 3.58
N ASP A 104 3.57 1.76 4.37
CA ASP A 104 3.99 3.13 4.62
C ASP A 104 4.69 3.73 3.38
N ALA A 105 5.27 2.90 2.51
CA ALA A 105 5.76 3.29 1.18
C ALA A 105 4.65 3.57 0.15
N GLY A 106 3.39 3.21 0.45
CA GLY A 106 2.25 3.45 -0.45
C GLY A 106 1.93 2.29 -1.40
N VAL A 107 2.32 1.05 -1.04
CA VAL A 107 1.96 -0.17 -1.78
C VAL A 107 0.44 -0.40 -1.74
N THR A 108 -0.11 -0.84 -2.87
CA THR A 108 -1.54 -1.12 -3.02
C THR A 108 -1.90 -2.54 -2.63
N GLU A 109 -1.15 -3.54 -3.04
CA GLU A 109 -1.39 -4.93 -2.64
C GLU A 109 -0.09 -5.71 -2.53
N PHE A 110 -0.14 -6.86 -1.88
CA PHE A 110 0.99 -7.79 -1.77
C PHE A 110 0.67 -9.10 -2.45
N LEU A 111 1.67 -9.64 -3.15
CA LEU A 111 1.65 -10.99 -3.68
C LEU A 111 2.83 -11.76 -3.07
N VAL A 112 2.52 -12.77 -2.25
CA VAL A 112 3.56 -13.58 -1.59
C VAL A 112 4.07 -14.62 -2.58
N LYS A 113 5.39 -14.73 -2.73
CA LYS A 113 6.07 -15.78 -3.49
C LYS A 113 6.24 -17.02 -2.59
N PRO A 114 6.05 -18.26 -3.11
CA PRO A 114 5.55 -18.58 -4.44
C PRO A 114 4.04 -18.33 -4.58
N PHE A 115 3.60 -17.95 -5.78
CA PHE A 115 2.19 -17.72 -6.12
C PHE A 115 1.77 -18.53 -7.34
N ASN A 116 0.47 -18.81 -7.45
CA ASN A 116 -0.12 -19.40 -8.65
C ASN A 116 -0.95 -18.36 -9.44
N ALA A 117 -1.49 -18.77 -10.59
CA ALA A 117 -2.34 -17.93 -11.44
C ALA A 117 -3.53 -17.33 -10.69
N ARG A 118 -4.19 -18.11 -9.82
CA ARG A 118 -5.35 -17.66 -9.04
C ARG A 118 -4.96 -16.57 -8.05
N ASP A 119 -3.78 -16.65 -7.43
CA ASP A 119 -3.33 -15.65 -6.47
C ASP A 119 -3.07 -14.31 -7.15
N LEU A 120 -2.36 -14.30 -8.28
CA LEU A 120 -2.11 -13.08 -9.06
C LEU A 120 -3.44 -12.48 -9.58
N TYR A 121 -4.30 -13.30 -10.19
CA TYR A 121 -5.61 -12.88 -10.69
C TYR A 121 -6.45 -12.24 -9.58
N ARG A 122 -6.46 -12.84 -8.40
CA ARG A 122 -7.21 -12.33 -7.24
C ARG A 122 -6.70 -10.96 -6.81
N ARG A 123 -5.39 -10.72 -6.81
CA ARG A 123 -4.83 -9.40 -6.44
C ARG A 123 -5.19 -8.31 -7.45
N ILE A 124 -5.09 -8.61 -8.74
CA ILE A 124 -5.50 -7.68 -9.80
C ILE A 124 -7.00 -7.38 -9.67
N SER A 125 -7.83 -8.42 -9.53
CA SER A 125 -9.29 -8.27 -9.39
C SER A 125 -9.68 -7.45 -8.16
N GLN A 126 -8.99 -7.65 -7.02
CA GLN A 126 -9.23 -6.88 -5.79
C GLN A 126 -9.00 -5.38 -5.99
N ILE A 127 -8.00 -4.98 -6.76
CA ILE A 127 -7.71 -3.57 -7.05
C ILE A 127 -8.84 -2.96 -7.88
N ILE A 128 -9.38 -3.71 -8.84
CA ILE A 128 -10.44 -3.24 -9.74
C ILE A 128 -11.79 -3.18 -9.02
N GLU A 129 -12.14 -4.22 -8.27
CA GLU A 129 -13.42 -4.33 -7.57
C GLU A 129 -13.52 -3.42 -6.36
N ARG A 130 -12.40 -3.19 -5.67
CA ARG A 130 -12.35 -2.51 -4.38
C ARG A 130 -11.24 -1.46 -4.37
N PRO A 131 -11.30 -0.47 -5.26
CA PRO A 131 -10.29 0.58 -5.32
C PRO A 131 -10.23 1.30 -3.97
N ARG A 132 -9.01 1.44 -3.45
CA ARG A 132 -8.78 2.16 -2.19
C ARG A 132 -8.64 3.65 -2.49
N LYS A 133 -9.32 4.49 -1.70
CA LYS A 133 -9.10 5.94 -1.73
C LYS A 133 -7.64 6.22 -1.36
N PHE A 134 -6.97 7.09 -2.09
CA PHE A 134 -5.66 7.60 -1.71
C PHE A 134 -5.80 8.71 -0.69
N VAL A 135 -4.87 8.77 0.25
CA VAL A 135 -4.80 9.80 1.29
C VAL A 135 -3.44 10.48 1.18
N ARG A 136 -3.45 11.81 1.37
CA ARG A 136 -2.24 12.63 1.48
C ARG A 136 -2.19 13.24 2.87
N SER A 137 -1.04 13.13 3.52
CA SER A 137 -0.64 13.86 4.72
C SER A 137 0.76 14.42 4.53
N GLU A 138 1.29 15.16 5.52
CA GLU A 138 2.64 15.72 5.49
C GLU A 138 3.70 14.64 5.16
N ASP A 139 3.64 13.49 5.83
CA ASP A 139 4.65 12.43 5.67
C ASP A 139 4.22 11.22 4.82
N PHE A 140 3.05 11.27 4.16
CA PHE A 140 2.55 10.10 3.45
C PHE A 140 1.65 10.42 2.27
N PHE A 141 1.88 9.70 1.19
CA PHE A 141 0.95 9.59 0.09
C PHE A 141 0.78 8.14 -0.36
N GLY A 142 -0.46 7.66 -0.33
CA GLY A 142 -0.77 6.29 -0.77
C GLY A 142 -2.19 5.85 -0.44
N PRO A 143 -2.53 4.60 -0.73
CA PRO A 143 -3.85 4.04 -0.43
C PRO A 143 -4.19 4.11 1.06
N ASP A 144 -5.46 4.39 1.41
CA ASP A 144 -5.94 4.41 2.79
C ASP A 144 -5.53 3.11 3.50
N ARG A 145 -4.78 3.27 4.59
CA ARG A 145 -4.22 2.19 5.40
C ARG A 145 -5.31 1.43 6.17
N ARG A 146 -6.52 2.00 6.29
CA ARG A 146 -7.69 1.40 6.95
C ARG A 146 -8.40 0.44 6.00
N ARG A 147 -7.94 -0.81 5.94
CA ARG A 147 -8.75 -1.91 5.39
C ARG A 147 -9.91 -2.15 6.36
N LYS A 148 -11.13 -1.73 6.01
CA LYS A 148 -12.31 -2.03 6.84
C LYS A 148 -12.49 -3.56 6.97
N SER A 149 -12.36 -4.05 8.20
CA SER A 149 -13.17 -5.14 8.75
C SER A 149 -13.58 -4.67 10.14
N GLY A 150 -14.89 -4.55 10.38
CA GLY A 150 -15.45 -3.84 11.52
C GLY A 150 -15.28 -4.53 12.88
N ARG A 151 -14.97 -3.71 13.89
CA ARG A 151 -15.81 -3.56 15.09
C ARG A 151 -16.08 -2.07 15.24
N GLY A 152 -17.34 -1.73 15.49
CA GLY A 152 -17.81 -0.37 15.66
C GLY A 152 -16.97 0.37 16.69
N TYR A 153 -16.20 1.34 16.20
CA TYR A 153 -15.74 2.42 17.04
C TYR A 153 -16.06 3.69 16.24
N ASP A 154 -17.06 4.40 16.73
CA ASP A 154 -17.58 5.66 16.19
C ASP A 154 -17.03 6.85 17.00
N GLY A 155 -15.92 6.63 17.72
CA GLY A 155 -15.24 7.68 18.46
C GLY A 155 -14.26 8.46 17.59
N PRO A 156 -13.93 9.69 17.99
CA PRO A 156 -13.12 10.63 17.20
C PRO A 156 -11.63 10.24 17.09
N LEU A 157 -11.14 9.29 17.90
CA LEU A 157 -9.71 9.04 18.10
C LEU A 157 -9.33 7.57 17.81
N ARG A 158 -8.32 7.33 16.96
CA ARG A 158 -7.82 5.99 16.56
C ARG A 158 -6.31 5.92 16.26
N ARG A 159 -5.55 7.01 16.41
CA ARG A 159 -4.09 6.98 16.31
C ARG A 159 -3.51 6.43 17.61
N ASN A 160 -2.34 5.79 17.52
CA ASN A 160 -1.62 5.30 18.70
C ASN A 160 -1.11 6.45 19.61
N THR A 161 -1.16 7.70 19.11
CA THR A 161 -0.84 8.93 19.82
C THR A 161 -2.04 9.59 20.47
N ASP A 162 -3.24 9.06 20.25
CA ASP A 162 -4.44 9.65 20.83
C ASP A 162 -4.49 9.27 22.31
N VAL A 163 -4.50 10.29 23.17
CA VAL A 163 -4.67 10.14 24.62
C VAL A 163 -6.05 9.54 24.86
N ARG A 164 -6.13 8.42 25.57
CA ARG A 164 -7.42 7.81 25.91
C ARG A 164 -8.08 8.65 27.01
N ASP A 165 -9.39 8.84 26.92
CA ASP A 165 -10.15 9.61 27.93
C ASP A 165 -9.98 9.07 29.37
N ASP A 166 -9.54 7.81 29.53
CA ASP A 166 -9.21 7.21 30.82
C ASP A 166 -8.08 7.94 31.56
N ASP A 167 -7.15 8.63 30.87
CA ASP A 167 -6.08 9.42 31.50
C ASP A 167 -6.57 10.77 32.06
N TYR A 168 -7.76 11.24 31.66
CA TYR A 168 -8.39 12.42 32.28
C TYR A 168 -9.06 12.06 33.62
N MET A 169 -9.56 10.82 33.76
CA MET A 169 -10.19 10.36 35.01
C MET A 169 -9.18 10.00 36.10
N ILE A 170 -7.98 9.54 35.73
CA ILE A 170 -6.89 9.29 36.69
C ILE A 170 -6.35 10.60 37.27
N ASN A 171 -6.28 11.68 36.47
CA ASN A 171 -5.81 12.99 36.95
C ASN A 171 -6.87 13.83 37.68
N MET A 172 -8.16 13.45 37.60
CA MET A 172 -9.23 14.08 38.38
C MET A 172 -9.41 13.44 39.77
N GLY A 173 -8.94 12.20 39.97
CA GLY A 173 -9.04 11.46 41.23
C GLY A 173 -8.11 11.93 42.35
N GLU A 174 -7.14 12.82 42.07
CA GLU A 174 -6.22 13.36 43.09
C GLU A 174 -6.52 14.81 43.49
N ARG A 175 -7.58 15.42 42.95
CA ARG A 175 -7.98 16.78 43.33
C ARG A 175 -9.46 16.84 43.68
N GLU A 176 -9.83 16.32 44.85
CA GLU A 176 -10.90 16.92 45.66
C GLU A 176 -10.92 16.31 47.07
N PHE A 177 -10.17 16.92 48.00
CA PHE A 177 -10.57 16.99 49.41
C PHE A 177 -10.09 18.33 50.00
N SER A 178 -10.88 19.38 49.77
CA SER A 178 -11.08 20.41 50.77
C SER A 178 -12.49 20.98 50.59
N SER A 179 -13.44 20.43 51.33
CA SER A 179 -14.76 21.03 51.48
C SER A 179 -14.63 22.34 52.29
N PRO A 180 -15.32 23.42 51.88
CA PRO A 180 -15.28 24.70 52.56
C PRO A 180 -16.18 24.68 53.80
N THR A 181 -15.58 24.75 54.99
CA THR A 181 -16.32 25.12 56.21
C THR A 181 -16.30 26.63 56.40
N ASP A 182 -17.48 27.22 56.23
CA ASP A 182 -17.89 28.52 56.74
C ASP A 182 -17.57 28.66 58.24
N ARG A 183 -16.81 29.72 58.60
CA ARG A 183 -17.05 30.46 59.84
C ARG A 183 -16.78 31.95 59.63
N ARG A 184 -17.87 32.70 59.60
CA ARG A 184 -17.96 34.07 60.13
C ARG A 184 -17.30 34.18 61.51
N ARG A 185 -16.29 35.02 61.64
CA ARG A 185 -16.19 36.18 62.57
C ARG A 185 -14.84 36.85 62.43
#